data_AF-A0A177EMV9-F1
#
_entry.id   AF-A0A177EMV9-F1
#
_cell.length_a   1.000
_cell.length_b   1.000
_cell.length_c   1.000
_cell.angle_alpha   90.00
_cell.angle_beta   90.00
_cell.angle_gamma   90.00
#
_symmetry.space_group_name_H-M   'P 1'
#
loop_
_entity.id
_entity.type
_entity.pdbx_description
1 polymer ?
#
loop_
_entity_poly.entity_id
_entity_poly.type
_entity_poly.pdbx_seq_one_letter_code
_entity_poly.pdbx_strand_id
1 'polypeptide(L)'
;MKNSMIIKLLVMMYTVCARLELSDIKEIGETKVIEEDNLLINPDGPLNPLRGYIMDRSGYIYNKRFYAPEIDTMYKLETTGKVTAFGKPIYKYTRKPVKDIAYKNICNSPARNEYFLRFHTQLINMFPCSDGALSIIAGRPDAPTSFLLKDELKDDCIYILAAL
;
A
#
# COMPACT_ATOMS: atom_id res chain seq x y z
N MET A 1 10.91 38.97 -5.08
CA MET A 1 10.81 38.57 -6.50
C MET A 1 11.41 37.19 -6.80
N LYS A 2 12.67 36.89 -6.45
CA LYS A 2 13.31 35.57 -6.71
C LYS A 2 12.50 34.35 -6.23
N ASN A 3 12.01 34.35 -4.98
CA ASN A 3 11.26 33.21 -4.42
C ASN A 3 9.90 32.99 -5.11
N SER A 4 9.25 34.06 -5.57
CA SER A 4 7.97 33.96 -6.30
C SER A 4 8.15 33.31 -7.68
N MET A 5 9.25 33.61 -8.37
CA MET A 5 9.55 33.03 -9.68
C MET A 5 9.90 31.54 -9.58
N ILE A 6 10.66 31.15 -8.54
CA ILE A 6 11.00 29.76 -8.25
C ILE A 6 9.74 28.94 -7.93
N ILE A 7 8.83 29.46 -7.10
CA ILE A 7 7.57 28.78 -6.80
C ILE A 7 6.72 28.58 -8.06
N LYS A 8 6.62 29.59 -8.92
CA LYS A 8 5.88 29.47 -10.20
C LYS A 8 6.47 28.40 -11.11
N LEU A 9 7.80 28.35 -11.23
CA LEU A 9 8.50 27.33 -12.01
C LEU A 9 8.26 25.92 -11.46
N LEU A 10 8.32 25.75 -10.14
CA LEU A 10 8.03 24.46 -9.49
C LEU A 10 6.58 24.01 -9.69
N VAL A 11 5.62 24.93 -9.56
CA VAL A 11 4.20 24.63 -9.81
C VAL A 11 3.97 24.27 -11.28
N MET A 12 4.63 24.96 -12.20
CA MET A 12 4.51 24.68 -13.64
C MET A 12 5.10 23.31 -13.99
N MET A 13 6.29 22.98 -13.47
CA MET A 13 6.91 21.66 -13.63
C MET A 13 6.04 20.55 -13.04
N TYR A 14 5.53 20.73 -11.81
CA TYR A 14 4.63 19.76 -11.18
C TYR A 14 3.36 19.53 -12.01
N THR A 15 2.78 20.60 -12.56
CA THR A 15 1.58 20.52 -13.39
C THR A 15 1.86 19.82 -14.73
N VAL A 16 3.01 20.07 -15.34
CA VAL A 16 3.42 19.41 -16.59
C VAL A 16 3.68 17.92 -16.36
N CYS A 17 4.44 17.55 -15.33
CA CYS A 17 4.71 16.14 -15.01
C CYS A 17 3.42 15.39 -14.66
N ALA A 18 2.53 15.98 -13.84
CA ALA A 18 1.25 15.36 -13.49
C ALA A 18 0.31 15.18 -14.70
N ARG A 19 0.37 16.09 -15.69
CA ARG A 19 -0.43 15.96 -16.93
C ARG A 19 0.09 14.87 -17.83
N LEU A 20 1.41 14.68 -17.91
CA LEU A 20 2.05 13.63 -18.70
C LEU A 20 1.71 12.24 -18.12
N GLU A 21 1.74 12.08 -16.79
CA GLU A 21 1.29 10.85 -16.13
C GLU A 21 -0.20 10.53 -16.43
N LEU A 22 -1.08 11.54 -16.42
CA LEU A 22 -2.51 11.35 -16.67
C LEU A 22 -2.86 11.09 -18.15
N SER A 23 -2.11 11.64 -19.10
CA SER A 23 -2.32 11.34 -20.53
C SER A 23 -2.02 9.89 -20.84
N ASP A 24 -0.94 9.36 -20.28
CA ASP A 24 -0.52 7.98 -20.51
C ASP A 24 -1.52 7.01 -19.86
N ILE A 25 -2.02 7.33 -18.66
CA ILE A 25 -3.08 6.56 -17.98
C ILE A 25 -4.36 6.53 -18.82
N LYS A 26 -4.71 7.67 -19.44
CA LYS A 26 -5.88 7.75 -20.32
C LYS A 26 -5.68 6.88 -21.57
N GLU A 27 -4.51 6.98 -22.20
CA GLU A 27 -4.14 6.16 -23.36
C GLU A 27 -4.23 4.66 -23.04
N ILE A 28 -3.68 4.22 -21.90
CA ILE A 28 -3.78 2.82 -21.45
C ILE A 28 -5.25 2.41 -21.29
N GLY A 29 -6.10 3.26 -20.71
CA GLY A 29 -7.53 2.98 -20.55
C GLY A 29 -8.30 2.87 -21.87
N GLU A 30 -7.85 3.56 -22.91
CA GLU A 30 -8.45 3.57 -24.25
C GLU A 30 -7.81 2.53 -25.20
N THR A 31 -6.69 1.91 -24.79
CA THR A 31 -5.97 0.90 -25.56
C THR A 31 -6.62 -0.47 -25.46
N LYS A 32 -6.75 -1.16 -26.59
CA LYS A 32 -7.26 -2.55 -26.65
C LYS A 32 -6.22 -3.50 -26.09
N VAL A 33 -6.61 -4.30 -25.11
CA VAL A 33 -5.72 -5.28 -24.44
C VAL A 33 -5.64 -6.59 -25.24
N ILE A 34 -6.73 -6.98 -25.90
CA ILE A 34 -6.80 -8.15 -26.78
C ILE A 34 -7.35 -7.67 -28.13
N GLU A 35 -6.50 -7.69 -29.16
CA GLU A 35 -6.81 -7.15 -30.49
C GLU A 35 -7.93 -7.94 -31.19
N GLU A 36 -7.97 -9.26 -31.01
CA GLU A 36 -8.92 -10.18 -31.66
C GLU A 36 -10.38 -9.90 -31.26
N ASP A 37 -10.62 -9.55 -29.99
CA ASP A 37 -11.96 -9.34 -29.43
C ASP A 37 -12.30 -7.86 -29.16
N ASN A 38 -11.40 -6.93 -29.51
CA ASN A 38 -11.51 -5.50 -29.18
C ASN A 38 -11.76 -5.24 -27.68
N LEU A 39 -11.18 -6.05 -26.80
CA LEU A 39 -11.41 -5.94 -25.36
C LEU A 39 -10.65 -4.74 -24.78
N LEU A 40 -11.37 -3.92 -24.03
CA LEU A 40 -10.87 -2.74 -23.32
C LEU A 40 -10.92 -3.00 -21.81
N ILE A 41 -10.01 -2.35 -21.07
CA ILE A 41 -10.13 -2.29 -19.61
C ILE A 41 -11.39 -1.49 -19.28
N ASN A 42 -12.27 -2.04 -18.45
CA ASN A 42 -13.47 -1.32 -18.02
C ASN A 42 -13.08 -0.05 -17.25
N PRO A 43 -13.38 1.17 -17.76
CA PRO A 43 -12.98 2.41 -17.12
C PRO A 43 -13.67 2.63 -15.76
N ASP A 44 -14.87 2.08 -15.58
CA ASP A 44 -15.62 2.12 -14.32
C ASP A 44 -15.32 0.92 -13.41
N GLY A 45 -14.47 -0.01 -13.88
CA GLY A 45 -14.08 -1.20 -13.16
C GLY A 45 -13.14 -0.90 -11.99
N PRO A 46 -13.05 -1.81 -10.99
CA PRO A 46 -12.17 -1.63 -9.83
C PRO A 46 -10.67 -1.66 -10.17
N LEU A 47 -10.31 -2.20 -11.34
CA LEU A 47 -8.95 -2.33 -11.85
C LEU A 47 -8.59 -1.28 -12.91
N ASN A 48 -9.37 -0.20 -13.03
CA ASN A 48 -9.04 0.84 -14.00
C ASN A 48 -7.70 1.53 -13.64
N PRO A 49 -6.88 1.93 -14.64
CA PRO A 49 -5.55 2.49 -14.39
C PRO A 49 -5.55 3.77 -13.55
N LEU A 50 -6.56 4.64 -13.73
CA LEU A 50 -6.68 5.90 -12.99
C LEU A 50 -6.89 5.64 -11.50
N ARG A 51 -7.72 4.66 -11.14
CA ARG A 51 -7.96 4.25 -9.76
C ARG A 51 -6.68 3.70 -9.14
N GLY A 52 -5.94 2.86 -9.88
CA GLY A 52 -4.62 2.38 -9.46
C GLY A 52 -3.66 3.52 -9.14
N TYR A 53 -3.55 4.49 -10.04
CA TYR A 53 -2.73 5.69 -9.86
C TYR A 53 -3.15 6.51 -8.63
N ILE A 54 -4.44 6.79 -8.46
CA ILE A 54 -4.95 7.54 -7.30
C ILE A 54 -4.64 6.78 -6.00
N MET A 55 -4.82 5.45 -5.98
CA MET A 55 -4.52 4.63 -4.82
C MET A 55 -3.03 4.65 -4.46
N ASP A 56 -2.15 4.61 -5.46
CA ASP A 56 -0.70 4.74 -5.27
C ASP A 56 -0.32 6.13 -4.74
N ARG A 57 -0.74 7.20 -5.42
CA ARG A 57 -0.43 8.59 -5.05
C ARG A 57 -0.97 8.99 -3.68
N SER A 58 -2.08 8.41 -3.25
CA SER A 58 -2.66 8.63 -1.92
C SER A 58 -2.01 7.75 -0.84
N GLY A 59 -1.09 6.85 -1.20
CA GLY A 59 -0.50 5.89 -0.28
C GLY A 59 -1.56 4.96 0.30
N TYR A 60 -2.57 4.57 -0.46
CA TYR A 60 -3.75 3.88 0.04
C TYR A 60 -3.39 2.60 0.81
N ILE A 61 -2.56 1.73 0.23
CA ILE A 61 -2.10 0.50 0.89
C ILE A 61 -1.26 0.81 2.12
N TYR A 62 -0.38 1.81 2.04
CA TYR A 62 0.42 2.26 3.18
C TYR A 62 -0.47 2.66 4.36
N ASN A 63 -1.46 3.52 4.08
CA ASN A 63 -2.36 4.02 5.10
C ASN A 63 -3.25 2.89 5.66
N LYS A 64 -3.76 2.01 4.79
CA LYS A 64 -4.55 0.86 5.22
C LYS A 64 -3.74 -0.09 6.09
N ARG A 65 -2.45 -0.29 5.80
CA ARG A 65 -1.60 -1.22 6.53
C ARG A 65 -1.11 -0.68 7.88
N PHE A 66 -0.92 0.63 8.02
CA PHE A 66 -0.34 1.23 9.23
C PHE A 66 -1.29 2.04 10.09
N TYR A 67 -2.44 2.46 9.56
CA TYR A 67 -3.37 3.34 10.28
C TYR A 67 -4.80 2.80 10.36
N ALA A 68 -5.07 1.60 9.84
CA ALA A 68 -6.37 0.98 10.00
C ALA A 68 -6.65 0.65 11.48
N PRO A 69 -7.81 1.04 12.03
CA PRO A 69 -8.14 0.83 13.44
C PRO A 69 -8.34 -0.65 13.79
N GLU A 70 -8.53 -1.52 12.80
CA GLU A 70 -8.67 -2.96 13.01
C GLU A 70 -7.31 -3.69 13.12
N ILE A 71 -6.20 -2.97 12.92
CA ILE A 71 -4.83 -3.50 13.08
C ILE A 71 -4.26 -3.03 14.41
N ASP A 72 -3.89 -3.99 15.25
CA ASP A 72 -3.08 -3.78 16.43
C ASP A 72 -1.64 -3.51 16.01
N THR A 73 -1.26 -2.24 16.00
CA THR A 73 0.07 -1.82 15.57
C THR A 73 1.05 -1.90 16.74
N MET A 74 2.19 -2.58 16.54
CA MET A 74 3.20 -2.66 17.59
C MET A 74 4.00 -1.38 17.67
N TYR A 75 3.71 -0.57 18.68
CA TYR A 75 4.54 0.53 19.14
C TYR A 75 4.85 0.39 20.63
N LYS A 76 5.97 0.95 21.06
CA LYS A 76 6.38 0.99 22.46
C LYS A 76 6.93 2.37 22.78
N LEU A 77 6.44 2.98 23.84
CA LEU A 77 6.94 4.23 24.38
C LEU A 77 7.50 3.96 25.77
N GLU A 78 8.78 4.24 25.99
CA GLU A 78 9.45 4.02 27.27
C GLU A 78 10.12 5.31 27.72
N THR A 79 10.07 5.60 29.02
CA THR A 79 10.90 6.67 29.58
C THR A 79 12.36 6.21 29.55
N THR A 80 13.27 7.10 29.18
CA THR A 80 14.71 6.77 29.19
C THR A 80 15.36 7.01 30.56
N GLY A 81 14.60 7.56 31.52
CA GLY A 81 15.13 8.08 32.79
C GLY A 81 15.97 9.35 32.65
N LYS A 82 16.18 9.84 31.42
CA LYS A 82 16.95 11.05 31.13
C LYS A 82 16.03 12.24 30.93
N VAL A 83 16.55 13.44 31.21
CA VAL A 83 15.89 14.71 30.95
C VAL A 83 16.75 15.55 30.01
N THR A 84 16.08 16.39 29.21
CA THR A 84 16.73 17.44 28.43
C THR A 84 17.30 18.52 29.33
N ALA A 85 18.13 19.42 28.80
CA ALA A 85 18.66 20.58 29.53
C ALA A 85 17.58 21.49 30.15
N PHE A 86 16.35 21.43 29.62
CA PHE A 86 15.19 22.17 30.13
C PHE A 86 14.29 21.33 31.07
N GLY A 87 14.79 20.21 31.60
CA GLY A 87 14.07 19.35 32.54
C GLY A 87 12.96 18.48 31.92
N LYS A 88 12.79 18.48 30.59
CA LYS A 88 11.77 17.64 29.93
C LYS A 88 12.22 16.18 29.83
N PRO A 89 11.38 15.19 30.18
CA PRO A 89 11.72 13.78 30.07
C PRO A 89 11.94 13.36 28.61
N ILE A 90 12.95 12.54 28.39
CA ILE A 90 13.27 11.95 27.10
C ILE A 90 12.63 10.56 27.02
N TYR A 91 11.88 10.32 25.94
CA TYR A 91 11.24 9.05 25.67
C TYR A 91 11.93 8.32 24.53
N LYS A 92 11.95 6.99 24.61
CA LYS A 92 12.33 6.11 23.50
C LYS A 92 11.06 5.59 22.87
N TYR A 93 10.85 5.94 21.61
CA TYR A 93 9.81 5.38 20.77
C TYR A 93 10.39 4.21 19.97
N THR A 94 9.69 3.08 19.94
CA THR A 94 10.04 1.91 19.13
C THR A 94 8.82 1.47 18.34
N ARG A 95 8.98 1.27 17.03
CA ARG A 95 7.97 0.72 16.12
C ARG A 95 8.51 -0.58 15.53
N LYS A 96 7.70 -1.66 15.53
CA LYS A 96 8.08 -2.94 14.89
C LYS A 96 6.92 -3.47 14.02
N PRO A 97 6.78 -3.03 12.77
CA PRO A 97 5.63 -3.38 11.92
C PRO A 97 5.46 -4.87 11.62
N VAL A 98 6.57 -5.62 11.65
CA VAL A 98 6.57 -7.09 11.59
C VAL A 98 5.78 -7.77 12.73
N LYS A 99 5.52 -7.05 13.83
CA LYS A 99 4.76 -7.56 14.98
C LYS A 99 3.29 -7.11 14.98
N ASP A 100 2.84 -6.41 13.95
CA ASP A 100 1.44 -6.01 13.86
C ASP A 100 0.55 -7.24 13.67
N ILE A 101 -0.63 -7.20 14.27
CA ILE A 101 -1.63 -8.25 14.14
C ILE A 101 -3.00 -7.62 13.93
N ALA A 102 -3.94 -8.36 13.35
CA ALA A 102 -5.33 -7.92 13.33
C ALA A 102 -5.96 -8.11 14.72
N TYR A 103 -6.81 -7.16 15.16
CA TYR A 103 -7.56 -7.33 16.40
C TYR A 103 -8.51 -8.54 16.30
N LYS A 104 -8.64 -9.30 17.39
CA LYS A 104 -9.54 -10.46 17.43
C LYS A 104 -11.02 -10.07 17.53
N ASN A 105 -11.31 -8.94 18.18
CA ASN A 105 -12.67 -8.44 18.45
C ASN A 105 -12.85 -7.07 17.80
N ILE A 106 -13.02 -7.05 16.48
CA ILE A 106 -13.21 -5.85 15.66
C ILE A 106 -14.66 -5.37 15.71
N CYS A 107 -15.63 -6.28 15.71
CA CYS A 107 -17.04 -5.91 15.81
C CYS A 107 -17.91 -6.98 16.51
N ASN A 108 -19.12 -6.57 16.92
CA ASN A 108 -20.01 -7.42 17.72
C ASN A 108 -20.74 -8.50 16.92
N SER A 109 -20.69 -8.46 15.58
CA SER A 109 -21.32 -9.47 14.72
C SER A 109 -20.31 -10.58 14.42
N PRO A 110 -20.57 -11.86 14.81
CA PRO A 110 -19.58 -12.93 14.66
C PRO A 110 -19.08 -13.12 13.23
N ALA A 111 -19.99 -13.23 12.24
CA ALA A 111 -19.62 -13.45 10.84
C ALA A 111 -18.83 -12.26 10.25
N ARG A 112 -19.24 -11.02 10.57
CA ARG A 112 -18.54 -9.82 10.12
C ARG A 112 -17.17 -9.68 10.81
N ASN A 113 -17.08 -10.05 12.07
CA ASN A 113 -15.83 -10.04 12.83
C ASN A 113 -14.84 -11.04 12.24
N GLU A 114 -15.29 -12.26 11.92
CA GLU A 114 -14.47 -13.26 11.24
C GLU A 114 -13.97 -12.77 9.89
N TYR A 115 -14.84 -12.15 9.09
CA TYR A 115 -14.46 -11.54 7.82
C TYR A 115 -13.36 -10.48 8.00
N PHE A 116 -13.53 -9.52 8.91
CA PHE A 116 -12.53 -8.48 9.12
C PHE A 116 -11.21 -9.03 9.67
N LEU A 117 -11.27 -9.97 10.62
CA LEU A 117 -10.08 -10.64 11.14
C LEU A 117 -9.30 -11.28 9.99
N ARG A 118 -9.97 -12.03 9.10
CA ARG A 118 -9.34 -12.65 7.93
C ARG A 118 -8.79 -11.61 6.96
N PHE A 119 -9.58 -10.59 6.61
CA PHE A 119 -9.19 -9.54 5.68
C PHE A 119 -7.93 -8.80 6.14
N HIS A 120 -7.91 -8.29 7.37
CA HIS A 120 -6.77 -7.52 7.88
C HIS A 120 -5.56 -8.40 8.15
N THR A 121 -5.75 -9.67 8.53
CA THR A 121 -4.64 -10.64 8.59
C THR A 121 -4.01 -10.87 7.22
N GLN A 122 -4.82 -11.01 6.17
CA GLN A 122 -4.29 -11.16 4.82
C GLN A 122 -3.60 -9.89 4.32
N LEU A 123 -4.16 -8.71 4.61
CA LEU A 123 -3.51 -7.44 4.30
C LEU A 123 -2.12 -7.35 4.95
N ILE A 124 -1.98 -7.78 6.20
CA ILE A 124 -0.69 -7.82 6.91
C ILE A 124 0.29 -8.79 6.23
N ASN A 125 -0.19 -9.96 5.80
CA ASN A 125 0.62 -11.00 5.18
C ASN A 125 1.06 -10.68 3.76
N MET A 126 0.20 -10.01 2.97
CA MET A 126 0.48 -9.63 1.58
C MET A 126 1.38 -8.40 1.49
N PHE A 127 1.33 -7.52 2.50
CA PHE A 127 2.16 -6.31 2.57
C PHE A 127 3.00 -6.30 3.85
N PRO A 128 3.98 -7.21 3.97
CA PRO A 128 4.94 -7.20 5.07
C PRO A 128 5.79 -5.92 5.08
N CYS A 129 6.26 -5.57 6.28
CA CYS A 129 7.16 -4.45 6.50
C CYS A 129 8.18 -4.82 7.59
N SER A 130 9.33 -5.36 7.16
CA SER A 130 10.41 -5.79 8.05
C SER A 130 11.39 -4.66 8.39
N ASP A 131 11.63 -3.74 7.46
CA ASP A 131 12.64 -2.69 7.51
C ASP A 131 12.06 -1.27 7.49
N GLY A 132 10.73 -1.14 7.48
CA GLY A 132 10.04 0.15 7.36
C GLY A 132 9.50 0.44 5.96
N ALA A 133 9.93 -0.31 4.93
CA ALA A 133 9.33 -0.27 3.61
C ALA A 133 8.22 -1.32 3.49
N LEU A 134 7.13 -0.99 2.79
CA LEU A 134 6.14 -1.99 2.40
C LEU A 134 6.64 -2.71 1.16
N SER A 135 6.56 -4.03 1.21
CA SER A 135 6.90 -4.89 0.08
C SER A 135 5.78 -5.88 -0.12
N ILE A 136 5.50 -6.21 -1.38
CA ILE A 136 4.71 -7.41 -1.70
C ILE A 136 5.58 -8.67 -1.62
N ILE A 137 6.91 -8.52 -1.77
CA ILE A 137 7.89 -9.59 -1.64
C ILE A 137 8.25 -9.69 -0.17
N ALA A 138 7.80 -10.76 0.48
CA ALA A 138 8.28 -11.06 1.81
C ALA A 138 9.61 -11.82 1.72
N GLY A 139 10.54 -11.56 2.64
CA GLY A 139 11.77 -12.35 2.77
C GLY A 139 11.55 -13.77 3.33
N ARG A 140 10.31 -14.26 3.40
CA ARG A 140 9.94 -15.58 3.92
C ARG A 140 9.46 -16.49 2.78
N PRO A 141 9.87 -17.76 2.74
CA PRO A 141 9.57 -18.66 1.62
C PRO A 141 8.09 -19.06 1.50
N ASP A 142 7.32 -18.91 2.57
CA ASP A 142 5.88 -19.20 2.66
C ASP A 142 4.99 -18.02 2.25
N ALA A 143 5.57 -16.92 1.74
CA ALA A 143 4.78 -15.77 1.32
C ALA A 143 4.07 -16.00 -0.03
N PRO A 144 2.91 -15.35 -0.24
CA PRO A 144 2.15 -15.49 -1.49
C PRO A 144 2.98 -15.16 -2.74
N THR A 145 3.80 -14.10 -2.68
CA THR A 145 4.68 -13.73 -3.79
C THR A 145 5.82 -14.71 -4.00
N SER A 146 6.36 -15.32 -2.94
CA SER A 146 7.36 -16.39 -3.07
C SER A 146 6.80 -17.61 -3.78
N PHE A 147 5.51 -17.93 -3.58
CA PHE A 147 4.81 -18.95 -4.36
C PHE A 147 4.66 -18.54 -5.83
N LEU A 148 4.18 -17.32 -6.09
CA LEU A 148 3.97 -16.80 -7.45
C LEU A 148 5.27 -16.65 -8.28
N LEU A 149 6.42 -16.54 -7.62
CA LEU A 149 7.74 -16.38 -8.25
C LEU A 149 8.49 -17.70 -8.46
N LYS A 150 7.88 -18.85 -8.15
CA LYS A 150 8.51 -20.15 -8.44
C LYS A 150 8.64 -20.36 -9.94
N ASP A 151 9.79 -20.90 -10.37
CA ASP A 151 10.05 -21.17 -11.80
C ASP A 151 8.97 -22.06 -12.43
N GLU A 152 8.46 -23.03 -11.66
CA GLU A 152 7.38 -23.96 -12.05
C GLU A 152 6.05 -23.27 -12.35
N LEU A 153 5.83 -22.06 -11.82
CA LEU A 153 4.56 -21.33 -11.90
C LEU A 153 4.67 -20.06 -12.74
N LYS A 154 5.82 -19.82 -13.37
CA LYS A 154 6.10 -18.55 -14.04
C LYS A 154 5.13 -18.27 -15.19
N ASP A 155 4.76 -19.31 -15.93
CA ASP A 155 3.82 -19.23 -17.04
C ASP A 155 2.36 -19.14 -16.56
N ASP A 156 2.05 -19.74 -15.41
CA ASP A 156 0.70 -19.78 -14.83
C ASP A 156 0.39 -18.63 -13.85
N CYS A 157 1.40 -17.87 -13.46
CA CYS A 157 1.32 -16.84 -12.42
C CYS A 157 0.21 -15.81 -12.71
N ILE A 158 0.05 -15.42 -13.97
CA ILE A 158 -0.97 -14.46 -14.38
C ILE A 158 -2.40 -15.01 -14.19
N TYR A 159 -2.61 -16.30 -14.43
CA TYR A 159 -3.91 -16.95 -14.24
C TYR A 159 -4.24 -17.14 -12.76
N ILE A 160 -3.22 -17.47 -11.95
CA ILE A 160 -3.36 -17.55 -10.50
C ILE A 160 -3.75 -16.18 -9.92
N LEU A 161 -3.09 -15.11 -10.38
CA LEU A 161 -3.41 -13.75 -9.97
C LEU A 161 -4.81 -13.30 -10.41
N ALA A 162 -5.26 -13.74 -11.58
CA ALA A 162 -6.60 -13.42 -12.08
C ALA A 162 -7.74 -14.13 -11.31
N ALA A 163 -7.44 -15.23 -10.61
CA ALA A 163 -8.43 -16.01 -9.86
C ALA A 163 -8.60 -15.59 -8.38
N LEU A 164 -7.75 -14.69 -7.89
CA LEU A 164 -7.75 -14.16 -6.51
C LEU A 164 -8.62 -12.91 -6.38
#